data_AF-A0A3A0BJH5-F1
#
_entry.id   AF-A0A3A0BJH5-F1
#
_cell.length_a   1.000
_cell.length_b   1.000
_cell.length_c   1.000
_cell.angle_alpha   90.00
_cell.angle_beta   90.00
_cell.angle_gamma   90.00
#
_symmetry.space_group_name_H-M   'P 1'
#
loop_
_entity.id
_entity.type
_entity.pdbx_description
1 polymer ?
#
loop_
_entity_poly.entity_id
_entity_poly.type
_entity_poly.pdbx_seq_one_letter_code
_entity_poly.pdbx_strand_id
1 'polypeptide(L)'
;MTWKPSYLTREQMEERRLEGGRLLKSGKLSQAEIARHLGVSRATVSNWAKTIEAQGIRGLRKKKAAGSPSKLNARQKQKLKSLLDRGVLASGFPTDRWHVSMPQPAPFCKHPFIIHILQILAMI
;
A
#
# COMPACT_ATOMS: atom_id res chain seq x y z
N MET A 1 -4.99 12.53 -31.21
CA MET A 1 -5.54 12.65 -29.84
C MET A 1 -4.72 11.76 -28.91
N THR A 2 -3.86 12.34 -28.05
CA THR A 2 -3.04 11.56 -27.10
C THR A 2 -3.85 11.31 -25.83
N TRP A 3 -4.49 10.15 -25.72
CA TRP A 3 -5.03 9.67 -24.45
C TRP A 3 -3.86 9.54 -23.45
N LYS A 4 -3.85 10.39 -22.42
CA LYS A 4 -2.90 10.38 -21.31
C LYS A 4 -3.71 10.17 -20.02
N PRO A 5 -3.74 8.95 -19.45
CA PRO A 5 -4.46 8.72 -18.21
C PRO A 5 -3.83 9.56 -17.08
N SER A 6 -4.68 10.18 -16.25
CA SER A 6 -4.24 11.00 -15.11
C SER A 6 -3.49 10.17 -14.06
N TYR A 7 -3.84 8.88 -13.95
CA TYR A 7 -3.19 7.92 -13.06
C TYR A 7 -2.81 6.67 -13.85
N LEU A 8 -1.58 6.21 -13.65
CA LEU A 8 -1.09 4.95 -14.22
C LEU A 8 -1.29 3.83 -13.19
N THR A 9 -1.73 2.66 -13.66
CA THR A 9 -1.73 1.46 -12.82
C THR A 9 -0.30 1.12 -12.40
N ARG A 10 -0.16 0.30 -11.35
CA ARG A 10 1.17 -0.15 -10.89
C ARG A 10 1.97 -0.86 -12.00
N GLU A 11 1.27 -1.55 -12.90
CA GLU A 11 1.86 -2.24 -14.05
C GLU A 11 2.31 -1.25 -15.12
N GLN A 12 1.46 -0.28 -15.49
CA GLN A 12 1.84 0.77 -16.44
C GLN A 12 3.02 1.62 -15.94
N MET A 13 3.11 1.87 -14.62
CA MET A 13 4.29 2.52 -14.02
C MET A 13 5.57 1.68 -14.08
N GLU A 14 5.44 0.36 -14.08
CA GLU A 14 6.57 -0.57 -14.24
C GLU A 14 7.01 -0.62 -15.70
N GLU A 15 6.06 -0.77 -16.64
CA GLU A 15 6.33 -0.72 -18.08
C GLU A 15 7.09 0.55 -18.47
N ARG A 16 6.62 1.71 -18.00
CA ARG A 16 7.30 3.00 -18.24
C ARG A 16 8.73 3.04 -17.69
N ARG A 17 8.95 2.43 -16.52
CA ARG A 17 10.29 2.31 -15.91
C ARG A 17 11.20 1.43 -16.74
N LEU A 18 10.68 0.29 -17.21
CA LEU A 18 11.43 -0.66 -18.02
C LEU A 18 11.78 -0.08 -19.39
N GLU A 19 10.85 0.63 -20.03
CA GLU A 19 11.13 1.31 -21.30
C GLU A 19 12.17 2.41 -21.12
N GLY A 20 12.09 3.19 -20.03
CA GLY A 20 13.14 4.15 -19.68
C GLY A 20 14.51 3.50 -19.50
N GLY A 21 14.57 2.34 -18.84
CA GLY A 21 15.81 1.57 -18.71
C GLY A 21 16.34 1.02 -20.03
N ARG A 22 15.45 0.61 -20.94
CA ARG A 22 15.82 0.15 -22.29
C ARG A 22 16.41 1.29 -23.12
N LEU A 23 15.79 2.47 -23.09
CA LEU A 23 16.28 3.66 -23.78
C LEU A 23 17.63 4.13 -23.22
N LEU A 24 17.79 4.13 -21.90
CA LEU A 24 19.07 4.42 -21.25
C LEU A 24 20.18 3.45 -21.69
N LYS A 25 19.88 2.15 -21.73
CA LYS A 25 20.86 1.13 -22.18
C LYS A 25 21.19 1.25 -23.67
N SER A 26 20.26 1.75 -24.49
CA SER A 26 20.52 1.96 -25.92
C SER A 26 21.55 3.05 -26.19
N GLY A 27 21.72 4.01 -25.27
CA GLY A 27 22.67 5.12 -25.41
C GLY A 27 22.35 6.13 -26.52
N LYS A 28 21.24 5.96 -27.25
CA LYS A 28 20.89 6.78 -28.42
C LYS A 28 20.24 8.13 -28.07
N LEU A 29 19.62 8.22 -26.90
CA LEU A 29 18.89 9.40 -26.44
C LEU A 29 19.53 9.93 -25.16
N SER A 30 19.61 11.25 -25.04
CA SER A 30 19.97 11.91 -23.79
C SER A 30 18.89 11.69 -22.72
N GLN A 31 19.27 11.80 -21.44
CA GLN A 31 18.32 11.66 -20.33
C GLN A 31 17.17 12.70 -20.42
N ALA A 32 17.43 13.87 -21.00
CA ALA A 32 16.41 14.91 -21.20
C ALA A 32 15.39 14.52 -22.28
N GLU A 33 15.84 13.88 -23.35
CA GLU A 33 14.96 13.38 -24.41
C GLU A 33 14.10 12.22 -23.92
N ILE A 34 14.70 11.29 -23.17
CA ILE A 34 13.97 10.17 -22.54
C ILE A 34 12.90 10.71 -21.59
N ALA A 35 13.21 11.73 -20.80
CA ALA A 35 12.26 12.37 -19.90
C ALA A 35 11.05 12.96 -20.64
N ARG A 36 11.29 13.69 -21.74
CA ARG A 36 10.23 14.23 -22.60
C ARG A 36 9.41 13.14 -23.27
N HIS A 37 10.07 12.11 -23.78
CA HIS A 37 9.43 10.98 -24.47
C HIS A 37 8.49 10.20 -23.54
N LEU A 38 8.91 9.93 -22.30
CA LEU A 38 8.14 9.16 -21.33
C LEU A 38 7.24 10.01 -20.42
N GLY A 39 7.27 11.33 -20.56
CA GLY A 39 6.49 12.26 -19.73
C GLY A 39 6.87 12.19 -18.24
N VAL A 40 8.15 12.07 -17.93
CA VAL A 40 8.70 12.05 -16.57
C VAL A 40 9.70 13.17 -16.37
N SER A 41 10.09 13.46 -15.13
CA SER A 41 11.13 14.43 -14.86
C SER A 41 12.53 13.88 -15.19
N ARG A 42 13.47 14.77 -15.50
CA ARG A 42 14.88 14.39 -15.71
C ARG A 42 15.50 13.74 -14.47
N ALA A 43 15.11 14.17 -13.27
CA ALA A 43 15.56 13.59 -12.01
C ALA A 43 15.14 12.13 -11.87
N THR A 44 13.92 11.78 -12.30
CA THR A 44 13.46 10.39 -12.35
C THR A 44 14.33 9.54 -13.25
N VAL A 45 14.67 10.03 -14.45
CA VAL A 45 15.55 9.32 -15.40
C VAL A 45 16.96 9.15 -14.84
N SER A 46 17.52 10.18 -14.20
CA SER A 46 18.82 10.11 -13.53
C SER A 46 18.84 9.05 -12.42
N ASN A 47 17.78 8.98 -11.60
CA ASN A 47 17.65 7.95 -10.58
C ASN A 47 17.55 6.54 -11.17
N TRP A 48 16.90 6.38 -12.32
CA TRP A 48 16.87 5.10 -13.02
C TRP A 48 18.25 4.69 -13.52
N ALA A 49 19.03 5.62 -14.07
CA ALA A 49 20.42 5.35 -14.50
C ALA A 49 21.26 4.84 -13.31
N LYS A 50 21.23 5.53 -12.17
CA LYS A 50 21.91 5.09 -10.94
C LYS A 50 21.45 3.70 -10.47
N THR A 51 20.15 3.43 -10.57
CA THR A 51 19.59 2.12 -10.18
C THR A 51 20.09 1.01 -11.12
N ILE A 52 20.18 1.29 -12.42
CA ILE A 52 20.70 0.34 -13.42
C ILE A 52 22.18 0.08 -13.19
N GLU A 53 22.98 1.11 -12.89
CA GLU A 53 24.41 0.95 -12.56
C GLU A 53 24.60 0.04 -11.33
N ALA A 54 23.77 0.19 -10.30
CA ALA A 54 23.90 -0.58 -9.06
C ALA A 54 23.31 -2.00 -9.13
N GLN A 55 22.15 -2.18 -9.77
CA GLN A 55 21.34 -3.41 -9.68
C GLN A 55 20.94 -3.98 -11.06
N GLY A 56 21.39 -3.35 -12.15
CA GLY A 56 20.94 -3.64 -13.51
C GLY A 56 19.48 -3.24 -13.75
N ILE A 57 18.97 -3.54 -14.96
CA ILE A 57 17.57 -3.26 -15.35
C ILE A 57 16.57 -3.95 -14.41
N ARG A 58 16.93 -5.10 -13.82
CA ARG A 58 16.08 -5.81 -12.85
C ARG A 58 15.78 -4.98 -11.61
N GLY A 59 16.65 -4.03 -11.25
CA GLY A 59 16.42 -3.07 -10.16
C GLY A 59 15.25 -2.11 -10.41
N LEU A 60 14.85 -1.91 -11.66
CA LEU A 60 13.69 -1.07 -12.03
C LEU A 60 12.36 -1.81 -11.97
N ARG A 61 12.38 -3.15 -11.91
CA ARG A 61 11.16 -3.96 -11.77
C ARG A 61 10.50 -3.69 -10.43
N LYS A 62 9.18 -3.86 -10.39
CA LYS A 62 8.38 -3.69 -9.18
C LYS A 62 8.82 -4.69 -8.13
N LYS A 63 9.36 -4.20 -7.01
CA LYS A 63 9.35 -4.94 -5.74
C LYS A 63 7.97 -4.77 -5.13
N LYS A 64 7.37 -5.86 -4.61
CA LYS A 64 6.20 -5.73 -3.72
C LYS A 64 6.65 -4.83 -2.58
N ALA A 65 5.93 -3.72 -2.35
CA ALA A 65 6.13 -2.95 -1.13
C ALA A 65 5.95 -3.92 0.03
N ALA A 66 7.01 -4.12 0.84
CA ALA A 66 6.84 -4.71 2.14
C ALA A 66 5.85 -3.78 2.85
N GLY A 67 4.64 -4.26 3.12
CA GLY A 67 3.64 -3.47 3.82
C GLY A 67 4.19 -2.95 5.15
N SER A 68 3.44 -2.08 5.82
CA SER A 68 3.81 -1.67 7.19
C SER A 68 4.11 -2.91 8.03
N PRO A 69 5.24 -2.95 8.77
CA PRO A 69 5.55 -4.09 9.61
C PRO A 69 4.38 -4.36 10.54
N SER A 70 4.02 -5.63 10.69
CA SER A 70 2.87 -6.01 11.49
C SER A 70 3.04 -5.51 12.92
N LYS A 71 2.09 -4.71 13.41
CA LYS A 71 2.07 -4.23 14.80
C LYS A 71 1.88 -5.35 15.82
N LEU A 72 1.51 -6.55 15.37
CA LEU A 72 1.29 -7.71 16.22
C LEU A 72 2.47 -8.67 16.13
N ASN A 73 3.02 -9.02 17.29
CA ASN A 73 4.02 -10.08 17.40
C ASN A 73 3.38 -11.47 17.18
N ALA A 74 4.21 -12.50 17.01
CA ALA A 74 3.74 -13.86 16.70
C ALA A 74 2.77 -14.41 17.77
N ARG A 75 3.03 -14.12 19.05
CA ARG A 75 2.19 -14.56 20.18
C ARG A 75 0.83 -13.88 20.16
N GLN A 76 0.80 -12.58 19.87
CA GLN A 76 -0.44 -11.80 19.73
C GLN A 76 -1.27 -12.28 18.54
N LYS A 77 -0.64 -12.68 17.43
CA LYS A 77 -1.33 -13.29 16.28
C LYS A 77 -1.93 -14.65 16.63
N GLN A 78 -1.20 -15.49 17.36
CA GLN A 78 -1.73 -16.79 17.82
C GLN A 78 -2.90 -16.59 18.78
N LYS A 79 -2.79 -15.66 19.73
CA LYS A 79 -3.88 -15.31 20.65
C LYS A 79 -5.11 -14.79 19.91
N LEU A 80 -4.91 -13.91 18.93
CA LEU A 80 -5.98 -13.41 18.07
C LEU A 80 -6.64 -14.54 17.27
N LYS A 81 -5.86 -15.46 16.70
CA LYS A 81 -6.39 -16.61 15.98
C LYS A 81 -7.24 -17.50 16.90
N SER A 82 -6.75 -17.81 18.10
CA SER A 82 -7.51 -18.58 19.09
C SER A 82 -8.80 -17.89 19.53
N LEU A 83 -8.84 -16.57 19.59
CA LEU A 83 -10.07 -15.81 19.88
C LEU A 83 -11.05 -15.86 18.71
N LEU A 84 -10.55 -15.71 17.47
CA LEU A 84 -11.36 -15.83 16.26
C LEU A 84 -11.96 -17.23 16.10
N ASP A 85 -11.17 -18.28 16.36
CA ASP A 85 -11.57 -19.68 16.25
C ASP A 85 -12.65 -20.06 17.30
N ARG A 86 -12.66 -19.39 18.46
CA ARG A 86 -13.67 -19.60 19.52
C ARG A 86 -15.04 -19.00 19.19
N GLY A 87 -15.13 -18.16 18.16
CA GLY A 87 -16.37 -17.52 17.77
C GLY A 87 -16.75 -16.32 18.66
N VAL A 88 -17.65 -15.50 18.14
CA VAL A 88 -18.01 -14.19 18.70
C VAL A 88 -18.77 -14.32 20.02
N LEU A 89 -19.60 -15.37 20.14
CA LEU A 89 -20.42 -15.66 21.31
C LEU A 89 -19.58 -16.06 22.54
N ALA A 90 -18.50 -16.82 22.34
CA ALA A 90 -17.62 -17.24 23.44
C ALA A 90 -16.74 -16.10 23.97
N SER A 91 -16.68 -14.98 23.26
CA SER A 91 -15.95 -13.77 23.65
C SER A 91 -16.85 -12.69 24.28
N GLY A 92 -18.11 -13.01 24.58
CA GLY A 92 -19.05 -12.13 25.29
C GLY A 92 -19.75 -11.10 24.40
N PHE A 93 -19.69 -11.25 23.07
CA PHE A 93 -20.38 -10.35 22.14
C PHE A 93 -21.80 -10.87 21.83
N PRO A 94 -22.80 -9.98 21.74
CA PRO A 94 -24.21 -10.36 21.60
C PRO A 94 -24.61 -10.83 20.19
N THR A 95 -23.69 -10.88 19.22
CA THR A 95 -24.03 -11.17 17.81
C THR A 95 -22.96 -12.05 17.17
N ASP A 96 -23.35 -13.07 16.41
CA ASP A 96 -22.45 -14.05 15.80
C ASP A 96 -21.66 -13.54 14.56
N ARG A 97 -21.29 -12.25 14.55
CA ARG A 97 -20.57 -11.64 13.40
C ARG A 97 -19.36 -10.85 13.87
N TRP A 98 -18.19 -11.22 13.37
CA TRP A 98 -16.92 -10.49 13.57
C TRP A 98 -16.86 -9.11 12.87
N HIS A 99 -17.95 -8.71 12.20
CA HIS A 99 -18.09 -7.40 11.59
C HIS A 99 -19.14 -6.59 12.36
N VAL A 100 -18.75 -5.40 12.81
CA VAL A 100 -19.72 -4.30 12.94
C VAL A 100 -20.24 -4.02 11.54
N SER A 101 -21.42 -4.57 11.22
CA SER A 101 -22.23 -3.98 10.17
C SER A 101 -22.37 -2.52 10.58
N MET A 102 -21.84 -1.59 9.79
CA MET A 102 -22.10 -0.18 10.01
C MET A 102 -23.63 -0.05 10.08
N PRO A 103 -24.23 0.37 11.20
CA PRO A 103 -25.61 0.78 11.14
C PRO A 103 -25.62 1.93 10.13
N GLN A 104 -26.55 1.88 9.17
CA GLN A 104 -26.89 3.03 8.33
C GLN A 104 -26.87 4.29 9.19
N PRO A 105 -26.31 5.43 8.74
CA PRO A 105 -26.30 6.63 9.56
C PRO A 105 -27.74 7.04 9.87
N ALA A 106 -28.22 6.63 11.05
CA ALA A 106 -29.46 7.12 11.62
C ALA A 106 -29.23 8.61 11.92
N PRO A 107 -30.22 9.48 11.62
CA PRO A 107 -30.04 10.91 11.80
C PRO A 107 -29.79 11.23 13.27
N PHE A 108 -28.61 11.79 13.55
CA PHE A 108 -28.27 12.64 14.68
C PHE A 108 -29.19 12.54 15.92
N CYS A 109 -28.90 11.58 16.81
CA CYS A 109 -29.35 11.66 18.20
C CYS A 109 -28.24 12.28 19.06
N LYS A 110 -28.56 13.43 19.66
CA LYS A 110 -27.69 14.22 20.51
C LYS A 110 -27.52 13.54 21.90
N HIS A 111 -26.31 13.69 22.46
CA HIS A 111 -25.96 13.61 23.89
C HIS A 111 -25.57 12.22 24.48
N PRO A 112 -24.82 12.14 25.59
CA PRO A 112 -23.35 12.10 25.59
C PRO A 112 -22.80 10.93 26.43
N PHE A 113 -22.04 10.01 25.86
CA PHE A 113 -21.23 9.09 26.68
C PHE A 113 -19.88 8.82 26.02
N ILE A 114 -18.97 9.75 26.27
CA ILE A 114 -17.54 9.48 26.36
C ILE A 114 -17.34 8.64 27.64
N ILE A 115 -16.30 7.79 27.64
CA ILE A 115 -15.85 6.86 28.69
C ILE A 115 -16.46 5.45 28.60
N HIS A 116 -15.89 4.61 27.71
CA HIS A 116 -15.62 3.17 27.98
C HIS A 116 -14.76 2.49 26.89
N ILE A 117 -13.78 3.19 26.31
CA ILE A 117 -12.78 2.57 25.40
C ILE A 117 -11.40 2.41 26.06
N LEU A 118 -11.17 3.00 27.23
CA LEU A 118 -9.87 2.97 27.92
C LEU A 118 -9.65 1.78 28.87
N GLN A 119 -10.57 0.82 28.97
CA GLN A 119 -10.43 -0.30 29.91
C GLN A 119 -9.80 -1.58 29.34
N ILE A 120 -9.51 -1.64 28.04
CA ILE A 120 -8.92 -2.83 27.40
C ILE A 120 -7.40 -2.69 27.13
N LEU A 121 -6.79 -1.52 27.41
CA LEU A 121 -5.34 -1.32 27.28
C LEU A 121 -4.56 -1.44 28.60
N ALA A 122 -5.21 -1.67 29.75
CA ALA A 122 -4.56 -1.79 31.05
C ALA A 122 -4.22 -3.23 31.50
N MET A 123 -4.37 -4.22 30.62
CA MET A 123 -3.88 -5.60 30.85
C MET A 123 -3.09 -6.14 29.64
N ILE A 124 -2.10 -5.36 29.20
CA ILE A 124 -0.95 -5.82 28.39
C ILE A 124 0.32 -5.30 29.04
#